data_AF-A0A2D4FVC2-F1
#
_entry.id   AF-A0A2D4FVC2-F1
#
_cell.length_a   1.000
_cell.length_b   1.000
_cell.length_c   1.000
_cell.angle_alpha   90.00
_cell.angle_beta   90.00
_cell.angle_gamma   90.00
#
_symmetry.space_group_name_H-M   'P 1'
#
loop_
_entity.id
_entity.type
_entity.pdbx_description
1 polymer ?
#
loop_
_entity_poly.entity_id
_entity_poly.type
_entity_poly.pdbx_seq_one_letter_code
_entity_poly.pdbx_strand_id
1 'polypeptide(L)'
;KVRRELLVNRIRNTQCLIDNLIKNDYFSIEDAEIAAQYSTQADKVRKILDLAQSKGEEVAEYCLYVLQQAGDAYYDLHPWLEEIGFRPSEVICSKPVENTDPVSRYQQKLKDELSRETKFSMS
;
A
#
# COMPACT_ATOMS: atom_id res chain seq x y z
N LYS A 1 1.12 -16.77 -11.71
CA LYS A 1 0.96 -15.77 -12.81
C LYS A 1 -0.33 -14.95 -12.68
N VAL A 2 -1.53 -15.55 -12.72
CA VAL A 2 -2.84 -14.84 -12.68
C VAL A 2 -3.00 -13.84 -11.51
N ARG A 3 -2.49 -14.17 -10.32
CA ARG A 3 -2.63 -13.31 -9.11
C ARG A 3 -1.79 -12.03 -9.16
N ARG A 4 -0.69 -12.05 -9.91
CA ARG A 4 0.23 -10.90 -10.01
C ARG A 4 -0.30 -9.84 -10.97
N GLU A 5 -1.00 -10.25 -12.02
CA GLU A 5 -1.65 -9.32 -12.95
C GLU A 5 -2.81 -8.55 -12.30
N LEU A 6 -3.51 -9.18 -11.35
CA LEU A 6 -4.55 -8.53 -10.56
C LEU A 6 -3.98 -7.40 -9.69
N LEU A 7 -2.88 -7.65 -8.97
CA LEU A 7 -2.17 -6.64 -8.18
C LEU A 7 -1.73 -5.46 -9.05
N VAL A 8 -1.12 -5.77 -10.19
CA VAL A 8 -0.61 -4.81 -11.16
C VAL A 8 -1.69 -3.89 -11.74
N ASN A 9 -2.91 -4.39 -11.90
CA ASN A 9 -4.04 -3.60 -12.42
C ASN A 9 -4.78 -2.81 -11.34
N ARG A 10 -4.72 -3.25 -10.07
CA ARG A 10 -5.50 -2.63 -8.97
C ARG A 10 -4.71 -1.65 -8.13
N ILE A 11 -3.38 -1.77 -8.05
CA ILE A 11 -2.52 -0.81 -7.35
C ILE A 11 -2.41 0.47 -8.19
N ARG A 12 -3.05 1.55 -7.74
CA ARG A 12 -3.04 2.86 -8.42
C ARG A 12 -2.03 3.84 -7.84
N ASN A 13 -1.69 3.69 -6.56
CA ASN A 13 -0.69 4.49 -5.89
C ASN A 13 0.48 3.60 -5.47
N THR A 14 1.61 3.68 -6.17
CA THR A 14 2.83 2.96 -5.81
C THR A 14 3.66 3.66 -4.76
N GLN A 15 3.48 4.98 -4.59
CA GLN A 15 4.29 5.79 -3.68
C GLN A 15 4.02 5.42 -2.22
N CYS A 16 2.76 5.23 -1.86
CA CYS A 16 2.38 4.75 -0.52
C CYS A 16 3.05 3.41 -0.17
N LEU A 17 3.15 2.49 -1.14
CA LEU A 17 3.86 1.24 -0.94
C LEU A 17 5.38 1.43 -0.77
N ILE A 18 5.99 2.26 -1.63
CA ILE A 18 7.43 2.57 -1.58
C ILE A 18 7.81 3.27 -0.27
N ASP A 19 7.03 4.26 0.18
CA ASP A 19 7.30 5.03 1.39
C ASP A 19 7.37 4.11 2.62
N ASN A 20 6.40 3.18 2.74
CA ASN A 20 6.37 2.20 3.82
C ASN A 20 7.57 1.23 3.78
N LEU A 21 7.98 0.80 2.59
CA LEU A 21 9.13 -0.08 2.41
C LEU A 21 10.45 0.61 2.75
N ILE A 22 10.62 1.88 2.39
CA ILE A 22 11.80 2.68 2.76
C ILE A 22 11.81 2.92 4.26
N LYS A 23 10.67 3.27 4.86
CA LYS A 23 10.57 3.60 6.29
C LYS A 23 10.94 2.43 7.21
N ASN A 24 10.79 1.19 6.74
CA ASN A 24 11.17 -0.01 7.47
C ASN A 24 12.53 -0.58 7.02
N ASP A 25 13.35 0.23 6.33
CA ASP A 25 14.69 -0.11 5.83
C ASP A 25 14.72 -1.32 4.88
N TYR A 26 13.58 -1.70 4.30
CA TYR A 26 13.51 -2.78 3.32
C TYR A 26 13.95 -2.32 1.93
N PHE A 27 13.57 -1.10 1.54
CA PHE A 27 13.99 -0.50 0.28
C PHE A 27 14.99 0.63 0.55
N SER A 28 16.06 0.67 -0.24
CA SER A 28 16.89 1.86 -0.34
C SER A 28 16.25 2.89 -1.27
N ILE A 29 16.80 4.10 -1.28
CA ILE A 29 16.41 5.12 -2.28
C ILE A 29 16.70 4.62 -3.70
N GLU A 30 17.79 3.87 -3.90
CA GLU A 30 18.14 3.28 -5.20
C GLU A 30 17.07 2.28 -5.67
N ASP A 31 16.54 1.44 -4.77
CA ASP A 31 15.45 0.50 -5.11
C ASP A 31 14.20 1.26 -5.58
N ALA A 32 13.88 2.38 -4.93
CA ALA A 32 12.76 3.24 -5.29
C ALA A 32 12.98 3.93 -6.64
N GLU A 33 14.19 4.40 -6.91
CA GLU A 33 14.57 4.99 -8.21
C GLU A 33 14.48 3.96 -9.34
N ILE A 34 14.97 2.74 -9.11
CA ILE A 34 14.84 1.63 -10.07
C ILE A 34 13.37 1.36 -10.39
N ALA A 35 12.49 1.33 -9.38
CA ALA A 35 11.06 1.17 -9.60
C ALA A 35 10.45 2.37 -10.34
N ALA A 36 10.90 3.59 -10.07
CA ALA A 36 10.39 4.82 -10.66
C ALA A 36 10.73 4.99 -12.15
N GLN A 37 11.81 4.37 -12.63
CA GLN A 37 12.26 4.44 -14.04
C GLN A 37 11.26 3.88 -15.05
N TYR A 38 10.33 3.03 -14.61
CA TYR A 38 9.33 2.43 -15.50
C TYR A 38 8.23 3.44 -15.86
N SER A 39 7.82 3.46 -17.13
CA SER A 39 6.86 4.46 -17.64
C SER A 39 5.40 4.12 -17.30
N THR A 40 5.05 2.84 -17.17
CA THR A 40 3.68 2.41 -16.86
C THR A 40 3.53 2.06 -15.39
N GLN A 41 2.38 2.40 -14.79
CA GLN A 41 2.07 2.02 -13.40
C GLN A 41 2.13 0.50 -13.20
N ALA A 42 1.66 -0.24 -14.18
CA ALA A 42 1.71 -1.69 -14.16
C ALA A 42 3.14 -2.23 -14.03
N ASP A 43 4.08 -1.68 -14.80
CA ASP A 43 5.48 -2.09 -14.75
C ASP A 43 6.17 -1.64 -13.46
N LYS A 44 5.82 -0.47 -12.91
CA LYS A 44 6.26 -0.03 -11.58
C LYS A 44 5.86 -1.03 -10.50
N VAL A 45 4.58 -1.43 -10.47
CA VAL A 45 4.06 -2.41 -9.50
C VAL A 45 4.77 -3.75 -9.65
N ARG A 46 4.95 -4.22 -10.89
CA ARG A 46 5.73 -5.46 -11.14
C ARG A 46 7.13 -5.32 -10.54
N LYS A 47 7.85 -4.24 -10.85
CA LYS A 47 9.21 -4.06 -10.38
C LYS A 47 9.29 -4.04 -8.85
N ILE A 48 8.39 -3.33 -8.17
CA ILE A 48 8.34 -3.28 -6.70
C ILE A 48 8.15 -4.68 -6.11
N LEU A 49 7.18 -5.45 -6.64
CA LEU A 49 6.93 -6.81 -6.16
C LEU A 49 8.13 -7.75 -6.42
N ASP A 50 8.85 -7.58 -7.54
CA ASP A 50 10.05 -8.36 -7.84
C ASP A 50 11.20 -8.01 -6.89
N LEU A 51 11.42 -6.73 -6.62
CA LEU A 51 12.43 -6.26 -5.68
C LEU A 51 12.14 -6.78 -4.26
N ALA A 52 10.89 -6.65 -3.79
CA ALA A 52 10.47 -7.16 -2.50
C ALA A 52 10.70 -8.67 -2.38
N GLN A 53 10.30 -9.44 -3.39
CA GLN A 53 10.51 -10.88 -3.41
C GLN A 53 12.00 -11.26 -3.43
N SER A 54 12.84 -10.49 -4.14
CA SER A 54 14.28 -10.74 -4.20
C SER A 54 15.02 -10.46 -2.88
N LYS A 55 14.47 -9.59 -2.02
CA LYS A 55 15.07 -9.21 -0.74
C LYS A 55 14.73 -10.18 0.40
N GLY A 56 13.64 -10.93 0.27
CA GLY A 56 13.28 -12.00 1.21
C GLY A 56 11.80 -12.10 1.48
N GLU A 57 11.40 -13.20 2.13
CA GLU A 57 10.00 -13.49 2.46
C GLU A 57 9.40 -12.44 3.40
N GLU A 58 10.16 -11.96 4.40
CA GLU A 58 9.72 -10.92 5.32
C GLU A 58 9.35 -9.62 4.59
N VAL A 59 10.12 -9.24 3.57
CA VAL A 59 9.85 -8.02 2.78
C VAL A 59 8.61 -8.19 1.91
N ALA A 60 8.47 -9.37 1.28
CA ALA A 60 7.29 -9.69 0.48
C ALA A 60 6.02 -9.76 1.35
N GLU A 61 6.13 -10.27 2.57
CA GLU A 61 5.05 -10.32 3.54
C GLU A 61 4.65 -8.90 4.00
N TYR A 62 5.63 -8.06 4.36
CA TYR A 62 5.37 -6.67 4.72
C TYR A 62 4.71 -5.89 3.56
N CYS A 63 5.12 -6.12 2.31
CA CYS A 63 4.43 -5.58 1.14
C CYS A 63 2.93 -5.90 1.12
N LEU A 64 2.57 -7.17 1.33
CA LEU A 64 1.16 -7.59 1.35
C LEU A 64 0.42 -7.01 2.57
N TYR A 65 1.11 -6.88 3.70
CA TYR A 65 0.57 -6.25 4.90
C TYR A 65 0.25 -4.77 4.69
N VAL A 66 1.12 -4.01 4.00
CA VAL A 66 0.82 -2.61 3.62
C VAL A 66 -0.43 -2.54 2.74
N LEU A 67 -0.59 -3.44 1.77
CA LEU A 67 -1.79 -3.51 0.93
C LEU A 67 -3.06 -3.85 1.73
N GLN A 68 -2.93 -4.59 2.82
CA GLN A 68 -4.04 -4.91 3.73
C GLN A 68 -4.39 -3.75 4.67
N GLN A 69 -3.41 -2.97 5.13
CA GLN A 69 -3.60 -1.95 6.16
C GLN A 69 -3.92 -0.56 5.59
N ALA A 70 -3.39 -0.22 4.42
CA ALA A 70 -3.68 1.05 3.75
C ALA A 70 -5.04 1.00 3.02
N GLY A 71 -6.10 0.84 3.82
CA GLY A 71 -7.46 0.49 3.41
C GLY A 71 -8.02 1.33 2.26
N ASP A 72 -8.10 2.66 2.40
CA ASP A 72 -8.69 3.51 1.35
C ASP A 72 -7.90 3.47 0.02
N ALA A 73 -6.58 3.24 0.08
CA ALA A 73 -5.71 3.22 -1.09
C ALA A 73 -5.80 1.88 -1.87
N TYR A 74 -6.11 0.78 -1.17
CA TYR A 74 -6.04 -0.58 -1.71
C TYR A 74 -7.27 -1.45 -1.39
N TYR A 75 -8.40 -0.85 -1.07
CA TYR A 75 -9.64 -1.53 -0.67
C TYR A 75 -10.02 -2.67 -1.62
N ASP A 76 -9.87 -2.46 -2.93
CA ASP A 76 -10.17 -3.45 -3.97
C ASP A 76 -9.32 -4.73 -3.88
N LEU A 77 -8.23 -4.74 -3.11
CA LEU A 77 -7.34 -5.89 -2.92
C LEU A 77 -7.70 -6.73 -1.70
N HIS A 78 -8.52 -6.23 -0.79
CA HIS A 78 -8.88 -6.96 0.43
C HIS A 78 -9.57 -8.32 0.15
N PRO A 79 -10.57 -8.41 -0.75
CA PRO A 79 -11.19 -9.70 -1.05
C PRO A 79 -10.20 -10.74 -1.58
N TRP A 80 -9.20 -10.28 -2.34
CA TRP A 80 -8.16 -11.15 -2.86
C TRP A 80 -7.18 -11.62 -1.77
N LEU A 81 -6.80 -10.73 -0.84
CA LEU A 81 -5.97 -11.08 0.32
C LEU A 81 -6.68 -12.10 1.22
N GLU A 82 -7.99 -11.98 1.39
CA GLU A 82 -8.82 -12.96 2.11
C GLU A 82 -8.89 -14.30 1.38
N GLU A 83 -9.09 -14.30 0.06
CA GLU A 83 -9.17 -15.50 -0.77
C GLU A 83 -7.89 -16.35 -0.69
N ILE A 84 -6.72 -15.70 -0.70
CA ILE A 84 -5.43 -16.41 -0.57
C ILE A 84 -5.10 -16.79 0.88
N GLY A 85 -5.96 -16.45 1.85
CA GLY A 85 -5.75 -16.73 3.27
C GLY A 85 -4.57 -15.97 3.85
N PHE A 86 -4.25 -14.77 3.34
CA PHE A 86 -3.11 -14.00 3.83
C PHE A 86 -3.31 -13.63 5.30
N ARG A 87 -2.31 -13.96 6.12
CA ARG A 87 -2.23 -13.66 7.54
C ARG A 87 -0.80 -13.21 7.85
N PRO A 88 -0.58 -11.94 8.21
CA PRO A 88 0.75 -11.48 8.61
C PRO A 88 1.17 -12.14 9.93
N SER A 89 2.47 -12.38 10.07
CA SER A 89 3.15 -12.79 11.29
C SER A 89 3.14 -11.67 12.32
N GLU A 90 3.34 -12.03 13.60
CA GLU A 90 3.39 -11.05 14.69
C GLU A 90 4.49 -9.99 14.49
N VAL A 91 5.63 -10.40 13.90
CA VAL A 91 6.74 -9.49 13.57
C VAL A 91 6.28 -8.43 12.58
N ILE A 92 5.56 -8.82 11.53
CA ILE A 92 5.04 -7.90 10.52
C ILE A 92 3.92 -7.02 11.10
N CYS A 93 3.01 -7.58 11.89
CA CYS A 93 1.95 -6.83 12.57
C CYS A 93 2.49 -5.70 13.47
N SER A 94 3.68 -5.88 14.04
CA SER A 94 4.32 -4.86 14.90
C SER A 94 4.87 -3.65 14.13
N LYS A 95 5.01 -3.75 12.81
CA LYS A 95 5.61 -2.71 11.97
C LYS A 95 4.57 -1.64 11.61
N PRO A 96 4.95 -0.35 11.61
CA PRO A 96 4.03 0.74 11.28
C PRO A 96 3.65 0.69 9.80
N VAL A 97 2.39 1.02 9.49
CA VAL A 97 1.92 1.28 8.13
C VAL A 97 1.29 2.68 8.09
N GLU A 98 1.76 3.52 7.18
CA GLU A 98 1.23 4.87 6.98
C GLU A 98 0.51 4.97 5.64
N ASN A 99 -0.72 5.45 5.66
CA ASN A 99 -1.42 5.79 4.43
C ASN A 99 -0.99 7.18 3.94
N THR A 100 0.01 7.22 3.05
CA THR A 100 0.48 8.47 2.44
C THR A 100 -0.30 8.87 1.19
N ASP A 101 -1.36 8.13 0.82
CA ASP A 101 -2.12 8.40 -0.40
C ASP A 101 -2.80 9.79 -0.35
N PRO A 102 -2.45 10.72 -1.26
CA PRO A 102 -3.00 12.06 -1.26
C PRO A 102 -4.52 12.09 -1.42
N VAL A 103 -5.08 11.12 -2.17
CA VAL A 103 -6.53 11.01 -2.40
C VAL A 103 -7.23 10.56 -1.12
N SER A 104 -6.73 9.50 -0.47
CA SER A 104 -7.21 9.06 0.85
C SER A 104 -7.14 10.18 1.89
N ARG A 105 -6.03 10.94 1.92
CA ARG A 105 -5.87 12.09 2.83
C ARG A 105 -6.87 13.21 2.52
N TYR A 106 -7.17 13.45 1.25
CA TYR A 106 -8.17 14.44 0.85
C TYR A 106 -9.58 13.99 1.23
N GLN A 107 -9.93 12.71 1.02
CA GLN A 107 -11.20 12.14 1.44
C GLN A 107 -11.37 12.17 2.97
N GLN A 108 -10.33 11.87 3.73
CA GLN A 108 -10.33 12.01 5.19
C GLN A 108 -10.53 13.47 5.60
N LYS A 109 -9.83 14.42 4.97
CA LYS A 109 -10.00 15.84 5.24
C LYS A 109 -11.44 16.30 4.98
N LEU A 110 -12.05 15.88 3.87
CA LEU A 110 -13.46 16.16 3.58
C LEU A 110 -14.41 15.55 4.63
N LYS A 111 -14.17 14.30 5.05
CA LYS A 111 -14.95 13.65 6.13
C LYS A 111 -14.81 14.39 7.46
N ASP A 112 -13.62 14.87 7.80
CA ASP A 112 -13.36 15.63 9.02
C ASP A 112 -14.03 17.01 8.99
N GLU A 113 -14.01 17.70 7.85
CA GLU A 113 -14.72 18.98 7.64
C GLU A 113 -16.24 18.79 7.77
N LEU A 114 -16.80 17.78 7.11
CA LEU A 114 -18.23 17.42 7.21
C LEU A 114 -18.66 17.04 8.65
N SER A 115 -17.80 16.32 9.37
CA SER A 115 -18.04 15.94 10.77
C SER A 115 -17.99 17.12 11.74
N ARG A 116 -17.27 18.19 11.39
CA ARG A 116 -17.27 19.45 12.15
C ARG A 116 -18.51 20.29 11.85
N GLU A 117 -18.96 20.35 10.59
CA GLU A 117 -20.17 21.08 10.23
C GLU A 117 -21.45 20.48 10.84
N THR A 118 -21.55 19.16 10.97
CA THR A 118 -22.69 18.50 11.64
C THR A 118 -22.74 18.76 13.14
N LYS A 119 -21.62 19.12 13.79
CA LYS A 119 -21.63 19.53 15.21
C LYS A 119 -22.17 20.94 15.42
N PHE A 120 -22.24 21.77 14.38
CA PHE A 120 -22.77 23.14 14.45
C PHE A 120 -24.25 23.26 14.04
N SER A 121 -24.85 22.21 13.47
CA SER A 121 -26.28 22.22 13.06
C SER A 121 -27.25 21.58 14.06
N MET A 122 -26.77 21.16 15.24
CA MET A 122 -27.60 20.69 16.37
C MET A 122 -27.45 21.60 17.60
N SER A 123 -27.57 22.92 17.41
CA SER A 123 -27.79 23.89 18.49
C SER A 123 -29.08 24.67 18.24
#